data_AF-A0A2M8NEI9-F1
#
_entry.id   AF-A0A2M8NEI9-F1
#
_cell.length_a   1.000
_cell.length_b   1.000
_cell.length_c   1.000
_cell.angle_alpha   90.00
_cell.angle_beta   90.00
_cell.angle_gamma   90.00
#
_symmetry.space_group_name_H-M   'P 1'
#
loop_
_entity.id
_entity.type
_entity.pdbx_description
1 polymer ?
#
loop_
_entity_poly.entity_id
_entity_poly.type
_entity_poly.pdbx_seq_one_letter_code
_entity_poly.pdbx_strand_id
1 'polypeptide(L)'
;MLVTGSDREQPFEQRLRSWLGTSAPDFDIALFPYRVFDPEDFIQRVVVKSRTPVEDAKQFRKIFRSLNLQSMVYGAILMQRHAEPREPFTVRRQLVSDSGPAAMMWLMDW
;
A
#
# COMPACT_ATOMS: atom_id res chain seq x y z
N MET A 1 -1.27 -10.18 4.18
CA MET A 1 -2.65 -9.64 4.05
C MET A 1 -2.74 -8.83 2.76
N LEU A 2 -3.86 -8.84 2.03
CA LEU A 2 -4.04 -7.96 0.85
C LEU A 2 -4.56 -6.59 1.30
N VAL A 3 -4.02 -5.53 0.70
CA VAL A 3 -4.32 -4.15 1.04
C VAL A 3 -4.47 -3.28 -0.19
N THR A 4 -5.31 -2.25 -0.07
CA THR A 4 -5.34 -1.12 -0.98
C THR A 4 -4.96 0.12 -0.19
N GLY A 5 -3.95 0.83 -0.66
CA GLY A 5 -3.44 2.06 -0.06
C GLY A 5 -3.19 3.14 -1.10
N SER A 6 -2.62 4.25 -0.64
CA SER A 6 -2.32 5.39 -1.51
C SER A 6 -0.99 6.02 -1.16
N ASP A 7 -0.17 6.26 -2.18
CA ASP A 7 1.00 7.12 -2.07
C ASP A 7 0.56 8.58 -2.06
N ARG A 8 1.19 9.36 -1.19
CA ARG A 8 0.97 10.81 -1.01
C ARG A 8 2.35 11.45 -0.82
N GLU A 9 2.46 12.43 0.08
CA GLU A 9 3.75 12.97 0.54
C GLU A 9 4.75 11.88 1.00
N GLN A 10 4.23 10.78 1.55
CA GLN A 10 5.01 9.59 1.88
C GLN A 10 4.45 8.36 1.15
N PRO A 11 5.33 7.39 0.79
CA PRO A 11 4.91 6.09 0.32
C PRO A 11 3.98 5.39 1.34
N PHE A 12 3.05 4.59 0.85
CA PHE A 12 2.05 3.92 1.69
C PHE A 12 2.66 3.14 2.86
N GLU A 13 3.71 2.35 2.64
CA GLU A 13 4.39 1.57 3.69
C GLU A 13 5.02 2.43 4.80
N GLN A 14 5.50 3.63 4.46
CA GLN A 14 6.06 4.55 5.46
C GLN A 14 4.95 5.17 6.31
N ARG A 15 3.79 5.44 5.70
CA ARG A 15 2.60 5.87 6.45
C ARG A 15 2.08 4.78 7.37
N LEU A 16 2.13 3.52 6.94
CA LEU A 16 1.77 2.39 7.80
C LEU A 16 2.70 2.30 9.01
N ARG A 17 4.01 2.50 8.82
CA ARG A 17 4.95 2.59 9.95
C ARG A 17 4.58 3.71 10.91
N SER A 18 4.26 4.91 10.43
CA SER A 18 3.92 6.02 11.32
C SER A 18 2.63 5.77 12.12
N TRP A 19 1.69 4.98 11.59
CA TRP A 19 0.47 4.59 12.31
C TRP A 19 0.73 3.66 13.50
N LEU A 20 1.87 2.96 13.54
CA LEU A 20 2.24 2.12 14.68
C LEU A 20 2.71 2.93 15.90
N GLY A 21 3.00 4.22 15.72
CA GLY A 21 3.42 5.11 16.80
C GLY A 21 4.61 4.55 17.58
N THR A 22 4.46 4.43 18.90
CA THR A 22 5.51 3.92 19.80
C THR A 22 5.84 2.45 19.59
N SER A 23 4.95 1.67 18.98
CA SER A 23 5.19 0.27 18.65
C SER A 23 5.94 0.08 17.34
N ALA A 24 6.19 1.15 16.56
CA ALA A 24 6.88 1.05 15.28
C ALA A 24 8.24 0.31 15.33
N PRO A 25 9.08 0.46 16.37
CA PRO A 25 10.36 -0.24 16.44
C PRO A 25 10.24 -1.77 16.50
N ASP A 26 9.12 -2.31 16.96
CA ASP A 26 8.93 -3.75 17.20
C ASP A 26 8.57 -4.55 15.93
N PHE A 27 8.37 -3.88 14.80
CA PHE A 27 7.85 -4.52 13.58
C PHE A 27 8.74 -4.24 12.39
N ASP A 28 8.81 -5.19 11.47
CA ASP A 28 9.17 -4.94 10.08
C ASP A 28 7.93 -4.78 9.21
N ILE A 29 8.06 -4.00 8.15
CA ILE A 29 6.99 -3.77 7.18
C ILE A 29 7.54 -3.99 5.77
N ALA A 30 6.95 -4.93 5.04
CA ALA A 30 7.17 -5.08 3.61
C ALA A 30 5.86 -4.93 2.84
N LEU A 31 5.88 -4.05 1.84
CA LEU A 31 4.82 -3.91 0.85
C LEU A 31 5.26 -4.53 -0.47
N PHE A 32 4.41 -5.41 -1.01
CA PHE A 32 4.57 -6.07 -2.30
C PHE A 32 3.45 -5.62 -3.25
N PRO A 33 3.67 -4.56 -4.06
CA PRO A 33 2.67 -4.07 -4.99
C PRO A 33 2.37 -5.11 -6.07
N TYR A 34 1.09 -5.43 -6.27
CA TYR A 34 0.61 -6.20 -7.42
C TYR A 34 0.23 -5.26 -8.56
N ARG A 35 -0.37 -4.12 -8.23
CA ARG A 35 -0.76 -3.08 -9.17
C ARG A 35 -0.58 -1.70 -8.53
N VAL A 36 -0.10 -0.77 -9.33
CA VAL A 36 -0.10 0.66 -9.02
C VAL A 36 -0.98 1.32 -10.07
N PHE A 37 -1.92 2.15 -9.62
CA PHE A 37 -2.84 2.87 -10.48
C PHE A 37 -2.60 4.36 -10.35
N ASP A 38 -2.66 5.05 -11.48
CA ASP A 38 -2.86 6.49 -11.47
C ASP A 38 -4.20 6.82 -10.78
N PRO A 39 -4.29 7.90 -9.98
CA PRO A 39 -5.53 8.25 -9.29
C PRO A 39 -6.73 8.44 -10.23
N GLU A 40 -6.52 8.99 -11.43
CA GLU A 40 -7.59 9.20 -12.41
C GLU A 40 -8.02 7.87 -13.05
N ASP A 41 -7.08 6.99 -13.37
CA ASP A 41 -7.36 5.63 -13.84
C ASP A 41 -8.16 4.82 -12.80
N PHE A 42 -7.84 5.00 -11.52
CA PHE A 42 -8.56 4.35 -10.43
C PHE A 42 -10.01 4.84 -10.37
N ILE A 43 -10.26 6.15 -10.45
CA ILE A 43 -11.61 6.72 -10.46
C ILE A 43 -12.43 6.18 -11.64
N GLN A 44 -11.85 6.16 -12.84
CA GLN A 44 -12.53 5.62 -14.03
C GLN A 44 -12.91 4.15 -13.83
N ARG A 45 -12.01 3.33 -13.29
CA ARG A 45 -12.28 1.91 -13.01
C ARG A 45 -13.39 1.72 -12.00
N VAL A 46 -13.43 2.53 -10.94
CA VAL A 46 -14.50 2.47 -9.93
C VAL A 46 -15.83 2.84 -10.58
N VAL A 47 -15.93 4.02 -11.19
CA VAL A 47 -17.17 4.51 -11.83
C VAL A 47 -17.74 3.50 -12.83
N VAL A 48 -16.89 2.92 -13.68
CA VAL A 48 -17.30 1.92 -14.68
C VAL A 48 -17.71 0.59 -14.06
N LYS A 49 -16.98 0.10 -13.04
CA LYS A 49 -17.25 -1.23 -12.45
C LYS A 49 -18.36 -1.26 -11.43
N SER A 50 -18.53 -0.22 -10.62
CA SER A 50 -19.48 -0.23 -9.49
C SER A 50 -20.84 0.40 -9.81
N ARG A 51 -21.11 0.80 -11.07
CA ARG A 51 -22.33 1.54 -11.48
C ARG A 51 -22.60 2.77 -10.58
N THR A 52 -21.53 3.32 -10.03
CA THR A 52 -21.60 4.43 -9.08
C THR A 52 -21.97 5.70 -9.85
N PRO A 53 -22.90 6.54 -9.35
CA PRO A 53 -23.28 7.80 -9.98
C PRO A 53 -22.07 8.67 -10.34
N VAL A 54 -22.16 9.41 -11.46
CA VAL A 54 -21.09 10.27 -11.97
C VAL A 54 -20.72 11.38 -10.96
N GLU A 55 -21.67 11.77 -10.12
CA GLU A 55 -21.53 12.73 -9.02
C GLU A 55 -20.46 12.29 -8.01
N ASP A 56 -20.32 10.99 -7.76
CA ASP A 56 -19.32 10.45 -6.84
C ASP A 56 -17.90 10.55 -7.44
N ALA A 57 -17.77 10.53 -8.78
CA ALA A 57 -16.48 10.72 -9.44
C ALA A 57 -15.89 12.11 -9.20
N LYS A 58 -16.73 13.15 -9.18
CA LYS A 58 -16.30 14.52 -8.84
C LYS A 58 -15.87 14.60 -7.38
N GLN A 59 -16.57 13.91 -6.48
CA GLN A 59 -16.22 13.85 -5.07
C GLN A 59 -14.89 13.11 -4.85
N PHE A 60 -14.66 11.98 -5.53
CA PHE A 60 -13.39 11.26 -5.47
C PHE A 60 -12.22 12.14 -5.95
N ARG A 61 -12.37 12.86 -7.07
CA ARG A 61 -11.34 13.79 -7.54
C ARG A 61 -11.03 14.88 -6.51
N LYS A 62 -12.06 15.44 -5.87
CA LYS A 62 -11.89 16.45 -4.81
C LYS A 62 -11.10 15.88 -3.62
N ILE A 63 -11.47 14.68 -3.16
CA ILE A 63 -10.79 13.99 -2.06
C ILE A 63 -9.34 13.69 -2.44
N PHE A 64 -9.11 13.10 -3.61
CA PHE A 64 -7.76 12.73 -4.05
C PHE A 64 -6.85 13.95 -4.16
N ARG A 65 -7.37 15.07 -4.68
CA ARG A 65 -6.64 16.34 -4.72
C ARG A 65 -6.36 16.88 -3.31
N SER A 66 -7.34 16.87 -2.41
CA SER A 66 -7.14 17.35 -1.03
C SER A 66 -6.12 16.52 -0.23
N LEU A 67 -5.96 15.26 -0.60
CA LEU A 67 -5.02 14.34 0.04
C LEU A 67 -3.67 14.28 -0.68
N ASN A 68 -3.47 15.11 -1.72
CA ASN A 68 -2.29 15.13 -2.57
C ASN A 68 -1.88 13.73 -3.02
N LEU A 69 -2.87 12.97 -3.51
CA LEU A 69 -2.73 11.55 -3.83
C LEU A 69 -1.89 11.40 -5.11
N GLN A 70 -0.76 10.71 -5.00
CA GLN A 70 0.16 10.50 -6.12
C GLN A 70 -0.15 9.20 -6.88
N SER A 71 -0.51 8.14 -6.16
CA SER A 71 -0.86 6.84 -6.76
C SER A 71 -1.72 6.01 -5.81
N MET A 72 -2.46 5.06 -6.36
CA MET A 72 -3.16 4.01 -5.60
C MET A 72 -2.37 2.70 -5.72
N VAL A 73 -2.11 2.04 -4.59
CA VAL A 73 -1.35 0.79 -4.56
C VAL A 73 -2.25 -0.34 -4.08
N TYR A 74 -2.33 -1.41 -4.87
CA TYR A 74 -2.95 -2.67 -4.49
C TYR A 74 -1.87 -3.75 -4.40
N GLY A 75 -1.81 -4.46 -3.29
CA GLY A 75 -0.76 -5.46 -3.09
C GLY A 75 -0.89 -6.24 -1.79
N ALA A 76 0.14 -7.01 -1.48
CA ALA A 76 0.27 -7.68 -0.20
C ALA A 76 1.13 -6.86 0.77
N ILE A 77 0.71 -6.82 2.03
CA ILE A 77 1.55 -6.39 3.13
C ILE A 77 1.90 -7.57 4.01
N LEU A 78 3.15 -7.58 4.46
CA LEU A 78 3.63 -8.42 5.52
C LEU A 78 4.17 -7.53 6.64
N MET A 79 3.65 -7.76 7.84
CA MET A 79 4.12 -7.12 9.06
C MET A 79 4.57 -8.22 10.01
N GLN A 80 5.81 -8.13 10.46
CA GLN A 80 6.41 -9.14 11.32
C GLN A 80 6.88 -8.48 12.60
N ARG A 81 6.36 -8.94 13.74
CA ARG A 81 6.87 -8.52 15.05
C ARG A 81 8.21 -9.20 15.31
N HIS A 82 9.17 -8.47 15.85
CA HIS A 82 10.46 -9.03 16.22
C HIS A 82 10.33 -9.95 17.44
N ALA A 83 11.11 -11.03 17.45
CA ALA A 83 11.27 -11.89 18.63
C ALA A 83 12.32 -11.34 19.61
N GLU A 84 13.33 -10.64 19.09
CA GLU A 84 14.41 -10.01 19.82
C GLU A 84 14.65 -8.59 19.29
N PRO A 85 15.15 -7.64 20.12
CA PRO A 85 15.38 -6.26 19.67
C PRO A 85 16.36 -6.18 18.50
N ARG A 86 15.94 -5.58 17.39
CA ARG A 86 16.80 -5.26 16.24
C ARG A 86 16.28 -4.04 15.48
N GLU A 87 17.12 -3.50 14.59
CA GLU A 87 16.71 -2.41 13.71
C GLU A 87 15.56 -2.84 12.80
N PRO A 88 14.42 -2.12 12.81
CA PRO A 88 13.29 -2.44 11.97
C PRO A 88 13.51 -1.96 10.54
N PHE A 89 12.95 -2.68 9.57
CA PHE A 89 12.91 -2.20 8.19
C PHE A 89 11.50 -1.81 7.72
N THR A 90 11.47 -0.89 6.76
CA THR A 90 10.31 -0.60 5.93
C THR A 90 10.74 -0.66 4.47
N VAL A 91 10.20 -1.60 3.70
CA VAL A 91 10.58 -1.78 2.31
C VAL A 91 9.38 -1.93 1.40
N ARG A 92 9.57 -1.51 0.15
CA ARG A 92 8.70 -1.81 -0.97
C ARG A 92 9.46 -2.64 -1.98
N ARG A 93 8.89 -3.79 -2.38
CA ARG A 93 9.51 -4.73 -3.32
C ARG A 93 8.51 -5.15 -4.38
N GLN A 94 8.90 -5.01 -5.64
CA GLN A 94 8.08 -5.49 -6.74
C GLN A 94 8.29 -7.00 -6.90
N LEU A 95 7.19 -7.73 -7.00
CA LEU A 95 7.22 -9.15 -7.32
C LEU A 95 7.09 -9.33 -8.82
N VAL A 96 7.76 -10.36 -9.35
CA VAL A 96 7.50 -10.83 -10.71
C VAL A 96 6.16 -11.58 -10.72
N SER A 97 5.50 -11.64 -11.88
CA SER A 97 4.10 -12.09 -12.03
C SER A 97 3.78 -13.49 -11.48
N ASP A 98 4.79 -14.33 -11.23
CA ASP A 98 4.64 -15.71 -10.76
C ASP A 98 5.26 -15.96 -9.36
N SER A 99 5.62 -14.90 -8.64
CA SER A 99 6.14 -15.02 -7.28
C SER A 99 5.01 -15.31 -6.29
N GLY A 100 4.92 -16.58 -5.87
CA GLY A 100 3.96 -17.01 -4.84
C GLY A 100 4.35 -16.58 -3.41
N PRO A 101 3.54 -16.94 -2.40
CA PRO A 101 3.76 -16.58 -0.99
C PRO A 101 5.14 -16.94 -0.45
N ALA A 102 5.74 -18.05 -0.93
CA ALA A 102 7.09 -18.47 -0.54
C ALA A 102 8.17 -17.45 -0.92
N ALA A 103 8.06 -16.83 -2.09
CA ALA A 103 8.98 -15.79 -2.53
C ALA A 103 8.85 -14.51 -1.70
N MET A 104 7.64 -14.19 -1.24
CA MET A 104 7.40 -13.06 -0.33
C MET A 104 8.02 -13.29 1.05
N MET A 105 7.88 -14.52 1.59
CA MET A 105 8.47 -14.87 2.88
C MET A 105 10.00 -14.89 2.82
N TRP A 106 10.58 -15.42 1.73
CA TRP A 106 12.04 -15.38 1.54
C TRP A 106 12.61 -13.95 1.55
N LEU A 107 11.88 -12.97 1.02
CA LEU A 107 12.28 -11.55 1.05
C LEU A 107 12.22 -10.92 2.45
N MET A 108 11.54 -11.56 3.41
CA MET A 108 11.47 -11.12 4.81
C MET A 108 12.61 -11.69 5.66
N ASP A 109 13.28 -12.74 5.19
CA ASP A 109 14.39 -13.41 5.90
C ASP A 109 15.75 -12.70 5.68
N TRP A 110 15.76 -11.54 5.03
CA TRP A 110 16.95 -10.72 4.80
C TRP A 110 17.36 -9.89 6.01
#